data_AF-A0A1E1J576-F1
#
_entry.id   AF-A0A1E1J576-F1
#
_cell.length_a   1.000
_cell.length_b   1.000
_cell.length_c   1.000
_cell.angle_alpha   90.00
_cell.angle_beta   90.00
_cell.angle_gamma   90.00
#
_symmetry.space_group_name_H-M   'P 1'
#
loop_
_entity.id
_entity.type
_entity.pdbx_description
1 polymer ?
#
loop_
_entity_poly.entity_id
_entity_poly.type
_entity_poly.pdbx_seq_one_letter_code
_entity_poly.pdbx_strand_id
1 'polypeptide(L)'
;MSSSAQAAIAKRTTSTLQRLVVEPFMNTAHKIEDHSVRKMQSMEPAMAEWVKKQEASGADAATISRQRFLREQHQLMSYRVVRFFEECRYIASGQYYKNYNIGCFLQDARFATQAFFIFLMAVMVGRRSVYPPISPNSPLAIVFDHKVNPNY
;
A
#
# COMPACT_ATOMS: atom_id res chain seq x y z
N MET A 1 -49.76 -26.61 10.13
CA MET A 1 -49.45 -26.25 8.73
C MET A 1 -48.37 -25.16 8.67
N SER A 2 -47.09 -25.43 8.99
CA SER A 2 -46.04 -24.37 9.07
C SER A 2 -44.67 -24.71 8.42
N SER A 3 -44.38 -25.99 8.13
CA SER A 3 -43.05 -26.41 7.66
C SER A 3 -42.74 -26.06 6.19
N SER A 4 -43.74 -26.14 5.30
CA SER A 4 -43.54 -25.88 3.86
C SER A 4 -43.36 -24.39 3.53
N ALA A 5 -44.00 -23.49 4.28
CA ALA A 5 -43.90 -22.05 4.06
C ALA A 5 -42.53 -21.50 4.48
N GLN A 6 -41.97 -21.98 5.59
CA GLN A 6 -40.64 -21.58 6.06
C GLN A 6 -39.52 -22.07 5.12
N ALA A 7 -39.63 -23.30 4.59
CA ALA A 7 -38.70 -23.83 3.60
C ALA A 7 -38.75 -23.05 2.27
N ALA A 8 -39.93 -22.63 1.81
CA ALA A 8 -40.10 -21.85 0.59
C ALA A 8 -39.52 -20.42 0.73
N ILE A 9 -39.69 -19.80 1.89
CA ILE A 9 -39.13 -18.46 2.17
C ILE A 9 -37.59 -18.54 2.21
N ALA A 10 -37.01 -19.51 2.93
CA ALA A 10 -35.55 -19.68 2.95
C ALA A 10 -34.96 -19.91 1.56
N LYS A 11 -35.60 -20.75 0.72
CA LYS A 11 -35.14 -21.02 -0.66
C LYS A 11 -35.24 -19.78 -1.55
N ARG A 12 -36.26 -18.94 -1.36
CA ARG A 12 -36.46 -17.68 -2.09
C ARG A 12 -35.44 -16.63 -1.65
N THR A 13 -35.14 -16.53 -0.36
CA THR A 13 -34.13 -15.60 0.18
C THR A 13 -32.71 -15.97 -0.28
N THR A 14 -32.37 -17.27 -0.31
CA THR A 14 -31.09 -17.75 -0.87
C THR A 14 -30.98 -17.46 -2.37
N SER A 15 -32.05 -17.63 -3.15
CA SER A 15 -32.01 -17.32 -4.58
C SER A 15 -31.95 -15.82 -4.88
N THR A 16 -32.56 -14.97 -4.02
CA THR A 16 -32.42 -13.52 -4.13
C THR A 16 -31.05 -13.02 -3.70
N LEU A 17 -30.44 -13.58 -2.66
CA LEU A 17 -29.05 -13.26 -2.26
C LEU A 17 -28.05 -13.69 -3.34
N GLN A 18 -28.28 -14.86 -3.93
CA GLN A 18 -27.47 -15.36 -5.04
C GLN A 18 -27.56 -14.43 -6.26
N ARG A 19 -28.77 -13.96 -6.62
CA ARG A 19 -28.96 -13.02 -7.74
C ARG A 19 -28.47 -11.59 -7.45
N LEU A 20 -28.68 -11.08 -6.24
CA LEU A 20 -28.39 -9.67 -5.91
C LEU A 20 -26.95 -9.44 -5.46
N VAL A 21 -26.27 -10.46 -4.96
CA VAL A 21 -24.91 -10.34 -4.44
C VAL A 21 -23.97 -11.25 -5.22
N VAL A 22 -24.23 -12.56 -5.26
CA VAL A 22 -23.25 -13.50 -5.85
C VAL A 22 -23.08 -13.27 -7.36
N GLU A 23 -24.15 -13.14 -8.13
CA GLU A 23 -24.10 -12.88 -9.58
C GLU A 23 -23.34 -11.60 -9.95
N PRO A 24 -23.61 -10.41 -9.36
CA PRO A 24 -22.85 -9.21 -9.70
C PRO A 24 -21.37 -9.30 -9.26
N PHE A 25 -21.07 -9.94 -8.12
CA PHE A 25 -19.69 -10.16 -7.70
C PHE A 25 -18.95 -11.09 -8.66
N MET A 26 -19.57 -12.21 -9.07
CA MET A 26 -18.97 -13.15 -10.02
C MET A 26 -18.81 -12.53 -11.42
N ASN A 27 -19.80 -11.77 -11.89
CA ASN A 27 -19.69 -11.03 -13.15
C ASN A 27 -18.56 -10.00 -13.12
N THR A 28 -18.34 -9.36 -11.97
CA THR A 28 -17.23 -8.42 -11.80
C THR A 28 -15.89 -9.15 -11.76
N ALA A 29 -15.81 -10.28 -11.04
CA ALA A 29 -14.63 -11.13 -11.00
C ALA A 29 -14.25 -11.63 -12.40
N HIS A 30 -15.21 -12.14 -13.18
CA HIS A 30 -14.98 -12.58 -14.56
C HIS A 30 -14.54 -11.44 -15.48
N LYS A 31 -15.11 -10.24 -15.34
CA LYS A 31 -14.62 -9.08 -16.10
C LYS A 31 -13.16 -8.73 -15.77
N ILE A 32 -12.79 -8.81 -14.49
CA ILE A 32 -11.41 -8.57 -14.04
C ILE A 32 -10.48 -9.66 -14.57
N GLU A 33 -10.92 -10.92 -14.52
CA GLU A 33 -10.20 -12.08 -15.03
C GLU A 33 -9.98 -11.95 -16.54
N ASP A 34 -11.03 -11.76 -17.33
CA ASP A 34 -10.98 -11.59 -18.79
C ASP A 34 -10.03 -10.45 -19.19
N HIS A 35 -10.13 -9.32 -18.50
CA HIS A 35 -9.24 -8.19 -18.72
C HIS A 35 -7.78 -8.54 -18.41
N SER A 36 -7.54 -9.27 -17.32
CA SER A 36 -6.20 -9.69 -16.91
C SER A 36 -5.60 -10.70 -17.89
N VAL A 37 -6.38 -11.66 -18.37
CA VAL A 37 -5.98 -12.63 -19.39
C VAL A 37 -5.58 -11.91 -20.69
N ARG A 38 -6.40 -10.95 -21.15
CA ARG A 38 -6.06 -10.12 -22.33
C ARG A 38 -4.75 -9.36 -22.14
N LYS A 39 -4.51 -8.83 -20.93
CA LYS A 39 -3.27 -8.11 -20.63
C LYS A 39 -2.04 -9.03 -20.55
N MET A 40 -2.22 -10.28 -20.12
CA MET A 40 -1.17 -11.30 -20.16
C MET A 40 -0.83 -11.71 -21.60
N GLN A 41 -1.81 -11.68 -22.52
CA GLN A 41 -1.55 -11.92 -23.94
C GLN A 41 -0.75 -10.79 -24.60
N SER A 42 -0.90 -9.55 -24.13
CA SER A 42 -0.08 -8.40 -24.56
C SER A 42 1.22 -8.24 -23.75
N MET A 43 1.61 -9.25 -22.96
CA MET A 43 2.84 -9.20 -22.19
C MET A 43 4.06 -9.27 -23.11
N GLU A 44 5.15 -8.61 -22.70
CA GLU A 44 6.41 -8.67 -23.44
C GLU A 44 6.87 -10.12 -23.65
N PRO A 45 7.33 -10.51 -24.86
CA PRO A 45 7.67 -11.89 -25.17
C PRO A 45 8.68 -12.52 -24.18
N ALA A 46 9.72 -11.79 -23.80
CA ALA A 46 10.74 -12.27 -22.87
C ALA A 46 10.17 -12.55 -21.46
N MET A 47 9.22 -11.72 -21.00
CA MET A 47 8.55 -11.92 -19.72
C MET A 47 7.58 -13.11 -19.79
N ALA A 48 6.86 -13.26 -20.91
CA ALA A 48 5.95 -14.39 -21.13
C ALA A 48 6.69 -15.74 -21.15
N GLU A 49 7.85 -15.81 -21.80
CA GLU A 49 8.70 -16.99 -21.79
C GLU A 49 9.25 -17.31 -20.40
N TRP A 50 9.66 -16.28 -19.65
CA TRP A 50 10.14 -16.46 -18.29
C TRP A 50 9.04 -16.98 -17.36
N VAL A 51 7.83 -16.41 -17.41
CA VAL A 51 6.68 -16.88 -16.61
C VAL A 51 6.35 -18.33 -16.94
N LYS A 52 6.24 -18.68 -18.23
CA LYS A 52 5.99 -20.07 -18.67
C LYS A 52 7.06 -21.04 -18.18
N LYS A 53 8.32 -20.62 -18.17
CA LYS A 53 9.44 -21.45 -17.66
C LYS A 53 9.32 -21.69 -16.15
N GLN A 54 8.89 -20.69 -15.38
CA GLN A 54 8.67 -20.86 -13.93
C GLN A 54 7.45 -21.73 -13.64
N GLU A 55 6.34 -21.51 -14.35
CA GLU A 55 5.14 -22.35 -14.27
C GLU A 55 5.45 -23.82 -14.60
N ALA A 56 6.24 -24.07 -15.65
CA ALA A 56 6.68 -25.43 -16.01
C ALA A 56 7.56 -26.09 -14.95
N SER A 57 8.24 -25.31 -14.11
CA SER A 57 9.02 -25.81 -12.97
C SER A 57 8.17 -26.04 -11.70
N GLY A 58 6.86 -25.76 -11.76
CA GLY A 58 5.95 -25.82 -10.61
C GLY A 58 6.11 -24.68 -9.61
N ALA A 59 6.84 -23.63 -9.99
CA ALA A 59 7.13 -22.50 -9.11
C ALA A 59 6.36 -21.24 -9.51
N ASP A 60 5.88 -20.50 -8.51
CA ASP A 60 5.20 -19.22 -8.74
C ASP A 60 6.19 -18.12 -9.13
N ALA A 61 6.04 -17.62 -10.36
CA ALA A 61 6.85 -16.54 -10.92
C ALA A 61 6.80 -15.27 -10.06
N ALA A 62 5.64 -14.95 -9.45
CA ALA A 62 5.51 -13.76 -8.61
C ALA A 62 6.33 -13.89 -7.32
N THR A 63 6.29 -15.06 -6.68
CA THR A 63 7.07 -15.36 -5.48
C THR A 63 8.57 -15.31 -5.75
N ILE A 64 9.04 -15.91 -6.86
CA ILE A 64 10.45 -15.88 -7.25
C ILE A 64 10.91 -14.44 -7.52
N SER A 65 10.11 -13.67 -8.27
CA SER A 65 10.40 -12.27 -8.58
C SER A 65 10.52 -11.44 -7.30
N ARG A 66 9.61 -11.63 -6.33
CA ARG A 66 9.67 -10.95 -5.04
C ARG A 66 10.94 -11.29 -4.27
N GLN A 67 11.32 -12.57 -4.20
CA GLN A 67 12.54 -12.98 -3.50
C GLN A 67 13.79 -12.40 -4.13
N ARG A 68 13.85 -12.39 -5.48
CA ARG A 68 14.92 -11.75 -6.23
C ARG A 68 15.00 -10.26 -5.92
N PHE A 69 13.88 -9.56 -6.00
CA PHE A 69 13.80 -8.14 -5.68
C PHE A 69 14.30 -7.85 -4.26
N LEU A 70 13.84 -8.59 -3.26
CA LEU A 70 14.28 -8.39 -1.87
C LEU A 70 15.79 -8.62 -1.69
N ARG A 71 16.35 -9.65 -2.35
CA ARG A 71 17.78 -9.92 -2.31
C ARG A 71 18.59 -8.79 -2.94
N GLU A 72 18.16 -8.32 -4.11
CA GLU A 72 18.78 -7.20 -4.81
C GLU A 72 18.69 -5.91 -3.98
N GLN A 73 17.51 -5.62 -3.40
CA GLN A 73 17.34 -4.46 -2.52
C GLN A 73 18.27 -4.54 -1.31
N HIS A 74 18.42 -5.70 -0.69
CA HIS A 74 19.32 -5.90 0.45
C HIS A 74 20.79 -5.62 0.07
N GLN A 75 21.24 -6.13 -1.08
CA GLN A 75 22.60 -5.85 -1.58
C GLN A 75 22.80 -4.37 -1.92
N LEU A 76 21.77 -3.72 -2.48
CA LEU A 76 21.79 -2.30 -2.81
C LEU A 76 21.79 -1.40 -1.56
N MET A 77 21.46 -1.90 -0.36
CA MET A 77 21.48 -1.08 0.86
C MET A 77 22.87 -0.54 1.15
N SER A 78 23.92 -1.36 1.08
CA SER A 78 25.29 -0.91 1.29
C SER A 78 25.72 0.12 0.25
N TYR A 79 25.36 -0.11 -1.02
CA TYR A 79 25.59 0.84 -2.10
C TYR A 79 24.90 2.19 -1.82
N ARG A 80 23.63 2.17 -1.39
CA ARG A 80 22.86 3.38 -1.06
C ARG A 80 23.48 4.17 0.09
N VAL A 81 24.02 3.49 1.11
CA VAL A 81 24.71 4.17 2.22
C VAL A 81 25.97 4.87 1.74
N VAL A 82 26.81 4.18 0.97
CA VAL A 82 28.02 4.79 0.40
C VAL A 82 27.64 5.99 -0.47
N ARG A 83 26.66 5.81 -1.35
CA ARG A 83 26.17 6.86 -2.24
C ARG A 83 25.64 8.08 -1.48
N PHE A 84 24.92 7.86 -0.39
CA PHE A 84 24.43 8.93 0.47
C PHE A 84 25.58 9.78 1.04
N PHE A 85 26.63 9.15 1.56
CA PHE A 85 27.80 9.89 2.06
C PHE A 85 28.58 10.61 0.96
N GLU A 86 28.68 10.01 -0.22
CA GLU A 86 29.25 10.68 -1.40
C GLU A 86 28.46 11.94 -1.77
N GLU A 87 27.13 11.85 -1.79
CA GLU A 87 26.23 12.97 -2.08
C GLU A 87 26.33 14.06 -1.01
N CYS A 88 26.34 13.70 0.28
CA CYS A 88 26.55 14.66 1.36
C CYS A 88 27.88 15.40 1.23
N ARG A 89 28.97 14.68 0.91
CA ARG A 89 30.28 15.28 0.64
C ARG A 89 30.25 16.20 -0.58
N TYR A 90 29.56 15.81 -1.64
CA TYR A 90 29.42 16.60 -2.85
C TYR A 90 28.68 17.92 -2.58
N ILE A 91 27.60 17.87 -1.81
CA ILE A 91 26.85 19.05 -1.35
C ILE A 91 27.75 19.92 -0.46
N ALA A 92 28.40 19.33 0.55
CA ALA A 92 29.27 20.04 1.48
C ALA A 92 30.48 20.69 0.79
N SER A 93 30.97 20.12 -0.32
CA SER A 93 32.07 20.69 -1.10
C SER A 93 31.71 21.95 -1.88
N GLY A 94 30.42 22.32 -1.93
CA GLY A 94 29.91 23.47 -2.68
C GLY A 94 29.88 23.27 -4.20
N GLN A 95 30.46 22.17 -4.73
CA GLN A 95 30.47 21.86 -6.16
C GLN A 95 29.06 21.65 -6.71
N TYR A 96 28.15 21.09 -5.89
CA TYR A 96 26.75 20.89 -6.22
C TYR A 96 26.07 22.18 -6.70
N TYR A 97 26.34 23.32 -6.06
CA TYR A 97 25.67 24.58 -6.34
C TYR A 97 26.21 25.31 -7.58
N LYS A 98 27.37 24.92 -8.11
CA LYS A 98 28.01 25.64 -9.23
C LYS A 98 27.26 25.52 -10.55
N ASN A 99 26.58 24.38 -10.78
CA ASN A 99 25.80 24.12 -11.98
C ASN A 99 24.31 23.88 -11.64
N TYR A 100 23.82 24.59 -10.62
CA TYR A 100 22.47 24.39 -10.12
C TYR A 100 21.42 24.83 -11.15
N ASN A 101 20.48 23.93 -11.45
CA ASN A 101 19.43 24.18 -12.44
C ASN A 101 18.05 23.78 -11.90
N ILE A 102 17.01 23.99 -12.71
CA ILE A 102 15.62 23.69 -12.36
C ILE A 102 15.42 22.19 -12.06
N GLY A 103 16.15 21.31 -12.73
CA GLY A 103 16.14 19.87 -12.47
C GLY A 103 16.64 19.54 -11.06
N CYS A 104 17.75 20.14 -10.65
CA CYS A 104 18.28 20.03 -9.29
C CYS A 104 17.26 20.53 -8.26
N PHE A 105 16.63 21.69 -8.52
CA PHE A 105 15.57 22.22 -7.66
C PHE A 105 14.38 21.27 -7.50
N LEU A 106 13.91 20.64 -8.58
CA LEU A 106 12.83 19.66 -8.49
C LEU A 106 13.24 18.42 -7.70
N GLN A 107 14.50 18.00 -7.80
CA GLN A 107 15.03 16.89 -7.02
C GLN A 107 15.10 17.23 -5.53
N ASP A 108 15.60 18.41 -5.19
CA ASP A 108 15.69 18.89 -3.81
C ASP A 108 14.30 19.12 -3.19
N ALA A 109 13.34 19.62 -3.97
CA ALA A 109 11.96 19.76 -3.52
C ALA A 109 11.30 18.39 -3.23
N ARG A 110 11.55 17.38 -4.07
CA ARG A 110 11.08 16.01 -3.81
C ARG A 110 11.73 15.44 -2.54
N PHE A 111 13.03 15.63 -2.36
CA PHE A 111 13.70 15.21 -1.14
C PHE A 111 13.14 15.91 0.10
N ALA A 112 12.95 17.24 0.05
CA ALA A 112 12.41 18.02 1.15
C ALA A 112 10.99 17.60 1.52
N THR A 113 10.12 17.36 0.54
CA THR A 113 8.75 16.87 0.78
C THR A 113 8.73 15.47 1.38
N GLN A 114 9.59 14.56 0.92
CA GLN A 114 9.73 13.23 1.51
C GLN A 114 10.24 13.29 2.95
N ALA A 115 11.27 14.11 3.21
CA ALA A 115 11.80 14.32 4.56
C ALA A 115 10.74 14.91 5.50
N PHE A 116 9.96 15.88 5.02
CA PHE A 116 8.85 16.46 5.78
C PHE A 116 7.77 15.43 6.09
N PHE A 117 7.41 14.58 5.13
CA PHE A 117 6.45 13.49 5.37
C PHE A 117 6.96 12.50 6.43
N ILE A 118 8.22 12.07 6.35
CA ILE A 118 8.84 11.19 7.36
C ILE A 118 8.83 11.86 8.73
N PHE A 119 9.15 13.15 8.80
CA PHE A 119 9.08 13.93 10.04
C PHE A 119 7.67 13.92 10.65
N LEU A 120 6.62 14.18 9.84
CA LEU A 120 5.23 14.11 10.32
C LEU A 120 4.87 12.72 10.84
N MET A 121 5.25 11.66 10.12
CA MET A 121 5.04 10.28 10.57
C MET A 121 5.75 9.99 11.89
N ALA A 122 7.00 10.43 12.04
CA ALA A 122 7.77 10.27 13.28
C ALA A 122 7.13 11.02 14.46
N VAL A 123 6.63 12.24 14.24
CA VAL A 123 5.90 13.01 15.26
C VAL A 123 4.61 12.28 15.69
N MET A 124 3.85 11.74 14.74
CA MET A 124 2.63 10.98 15.05
C MET A 124 2.95 9.71 15.85
N VAL A 125 4.02 8.98 15.49
CA VAL A 125 4.49 7.80 16.21
C VAL A 125 4.97 8.15 17.62
N GLY A 126 5.78 9.20 17.76
CA GLY A 126 6.28 9.68 19.07
C GLY A 126 5.15 10.11 20.01
N ARG A 127 4.12 10.78 19.46
CA ARG A 127 2.90 11.14 20.17
C ARG A 127 1.97 9.95 20.45
N ARG A 128 2.16 8.81 19.75
CA ARG A 128 1.24 7.66 19.73
C ARG A 128 -0.20 8.04 19.36
N SER A 129 -0.38 9.13 18.62
CA SER A 129 -1.69 9.59 18.15
C SER A 129 -1.54 10.30 16.81
N VAL A 130 -2.44 9.95 15.89
CA VAL A 130 -2.61 10.66 14.61
C VAL A 130 -3.20 12.04 14.86
N TYR A 131 -4.07 12.17 15.87
CA TYR A 131 -4.69 13.43 16.22
C TYR A 131 -3.71 14.34 16.99
N PRO A 132 -3.79 15.66 16.79
CA PRO A 132 -3.07 16.61 17.64
C PRO A 132 -3.45 16.40 19.11
N PRO A 133 -2.53 16.65 20.06
CA PRO A 133 -2.85 16.59 21.47
C PRO A 133 -3.97 17.58 21.75
N ILE A 134 -5.02 17.10 22.40
CA ILE A 134 -6.07 17.97 22.91
C ILE A 134 -5.44 18.81 24.03
N SER A 135 -5.55 20.14 23.94
CA SER A 135 -5.07 21.01 25.03
C SER A 135 -5.75 20.62 26.34
N PRO A 136 -5.01 20.51 27.46
CA PRO A 136 -5.60 20.14 28.76
C PRO A 136 -6.70 21.11 29.20
N ASN A 137 -6.63 22.37 28.75
CA ASN A 137 -7.64 23.39 29.04
C ASN A 137 -8.74 23.48 27.97
N SER A 138 -8.77 22.58 26.99
CA SER A 138 -9.83 22.60 26.00
C SER A 138 -11.14 22.06 26.60
N PRO A 139 -12.30 22.57 26.15
CA PRO A 139 -13.61 22.06 26.58
C PRO A 139 -13.76 20.54 26.37
N LEU A 140 -13.09 19.97 25.36
CA LEU A 140 -13.08 18.54 25.09
C LEU A 140 -12.35 17.75 26.19
N ALA A 141 -11.19 18.21 26.64
CA ALA A 141 -10.43 17.54 27.70
C ALA A 141 -11.18 17.54 29.05
N ILE A 142 -11.79 18.67 29.41
CA ILE A 142 -12.58 18.85 30.64
C ILE A 142 -13.79 17.91 30.65
N VAL A 143 -14.45 17.71 29.51
CA VAL A 143 -15.60 16.80 29.38
C VAL A 143 -15.19 15.32 29.52
N PHE A 144 -13.98 14.95 29.11
CA PHE A 144 -13.47 13.58 29.32
C PHE A 144 -13.08 13.33 30.79
N ASP A 145 -12.57 14.34 31.49
CA ASP A 145 -12.19 14.23 32.90
C ASP A 145 -13.42 14.09 33.83
N HIS A 146 -14.54 14.73 33.47
CA HIS A 146 -15.80 14.64 34.23
C HIS A 146 -16.74 13.50 33.80
N LYS A 147 -16.44 12.80 32.70
CA LYS A 147 -17.17 11.56 32.33
C LYS A 147 -16.54 10.36 33.03
N VAL A 148 -16.73 10.28 34.34
CA VAL A 148 -16.58 9.04 35.09
C VAL A 148 -17.59 8.04 34.51
N ASN A 149 -17.09 6.91 34.02
CA ASN A 149 -17.90 5.79 33.56
C ASN A 149 -18.85 5.37 34.70
N PRO A 150 -20.19 5.40 34.54
CA PRO A 150 -21.09 4.97 35.61
C PRO A 150 -21.11 3.45 35.83
N ASN A 151 -20.33 2.68 35.07
CA ASN A 151 -20.23 1.21 35.17
C ASN A 151 -18.85 0.70 35.63
N TYR A 152 -18.04 1.52 36.32
CA TYR A 152 -16.95 1.06 37.18
C TYR A 152 -17.07 1.68 38.57
#